data_AF-A0A432QDL8-F1
#
_entry.id   AF-A0A432QDL8-F1
#
_cell.length_a   1.000
_cell.length_b   1.000
_cell.length_c   1.000
_cell.angle_alpha   90.00
_cell.angle_beta   90.00
_cell.angle_gamma   90.00
#
_symmetry.space_group_name_H-M   'P 1'
#
loop_
_entity.id
_entity.type
_entity.pdbx_description
1 polymer ?
#
loop_
_entity_poly.entity_id
_entity_poly.type
_entity_poly.pdbx_seq_one_letter_code
_entity_poly.pdbx_strand_id
1 'polypeptide(L)'
;MEKERFSQGLKLLKHPALPLVSMVQFLFLTGDFATVAEVIEQMPEPIETGYAVYNQPRRLLREHLPHLAVLEAVKAGKPPGKRIVDEAGNQLDTMSAISAIISQQVMEQELESINSALCAPCNCTLCCVGPDRRMRQEFFEIPLRNGEQALFSLVRHDTTETRRVSAMADEPLHLADTPFYVSDEPALFHWKNGWSMILPRETSCPALAENNRCQIYEKRPQVCRKPQIFSYVLEPSRDDDSFCLRSTLLAVTDCPYVQELQEPLAAYAAACELALVLKRNKQ
;
A
#
# COMPACT_ATOMS: atom_id res chain seq x y z
N MET A 1 -10.58 -21.55 -16.92
CA MET A 1 -10.63 -22.20 -15.60
C MET A 1 -9.74 -21.49 -14.57
N GLU A 2 -8.42 -21.33 -14.75
CA GLU A 2 -7.55 -20.67 -13.73
C GLU A 2 -7.90 -19.19 -13.45
N LYS A 3 -8.26 -18.40 -14.47
CA LYS A 3 -8.66 -16.98 -14.29
C LYS A 3 -10.03 -16.79 -13.59
N GLU A 4 -10.90 -17.81 -13.56
CA GLU A 4 -12.22 -17.70 -12.89
C GLU A 4 -12.08 -17.59 -11.37
N ARG A 5 -11.05 -18.25 -10.81
CA ARG A 5 -10.70 -18.20 -9.38
C ARG A 5 -10.45 -16.77 -8.90
N PHE A 6 -9.86 -15.92 -9.74
CA PHE A 6 -9.53 -14.53 -9.42
C PHE A 6 -10.54 -13.52 -9.95
N SER A 7 -11.71 -13.98 -10.41
CA SER A 7 -12.68 -13.14 -11.12
C SER A 7 -13.05 -11.85 -10.37
N GLN A 8 -13.17 -11.88 -9.04
CA GLN A 8 -13.46 -10.69 -8.24
C GLN A 8 -12.32 -9.66 -8.30
N GLY A 9 -11.08 -10.08 -8.06
CA GLY A 9 -9.93 -9.17 -8.13
C GLY A 9 -9.62 -8.70 -9.55
N LEU A 10 -9.83 -9.56 -10.56
CA LEU A 10 -9.69 -9.18 -11.97
C LEU A 10 -10.73 -8.13 -12.40
N LYS A 11 -11.94 -8.14 -11.83
CA LYS A 11 -12.93 -7.08 -12.08
C LYS A 11 -12.46 -5.73 -11.54
N LEU A 12 -11.82 -5.72 -10.36
CA LEU A 12 -11.28 -4.51 -9.76
C LEU A 12 -10.08 -3.96 -10.55
N LEU A 13 -9.13 -4.82 -10.94
CA LEU A 13 -7.99 -4.44 -11.79
C LEU A 13 -8.38 -3.81 -13.14
N LYS A 14 -9.60 -4.08 -13.62
CA LYS A 14 -10.11 -3.52 -14.88
C LYS A 14 -10.76 -2.14 -14.72
N HIS A 15 -10.88 -1.61 -13.50
CA HIS A 15 -11.51 -0.32 -13.24
C HIS A 15 -10.65 0.53 -12.29
N PRO A 16 -9.40 0.85 -12.67
CA PRO A 16 -8.53 1.69 -11.83
C PRO A 16 -9.17 3.06 -11.60
N ALA A 17 -9.06 3.60 -10.39
CA ALA A 17 -9.60 4.92 -10.07
C ALA A 17 -8.73 6.07 -10.60
N LEU A 18 -7.42 5.85 -10.76
CA LEU A 18 -6.46 6.91 -11.11
C LEU A 18 -6.80 7.70 -12.38
N PRO A 19 -7.24 7.09 -13.50
CA PRO A 19 -7.67 7.86 -14.68
C PRO A 19 -8.75 8.89 -14.37
N LEU A 20 -9.78 8.52 -13.59
CA LEU A 20 -10.84 9.45 -13.21
C LEU A 20 -10.33 10.52 -12.24
N VAL A 21 -9.44 10.15 -11.32
CA VAL A 21 -8.79 11.08 -10.39
C VAL A 21 -7.96 12.12 -11.15
N SER A 22 -7.22 11.73 -12.18
CA SER A 22 -6.48 12.65 -13.05
C SER A 22 -7.42 13.61 -13.79
N MET A 23 -8.57 13.13 -14.29
CA MET A 23 -9.59 14.00 -14.90
C MET A 23 -10.16 15.02 -13.90
N VAL A 24 -10.48 14.59 -12.67
CA VAL A 24 -10.99 15.49 -11.61
C VAL A 24 -9.95 16.54 -11.24
N GLN A 25 -8.68 16.14 -11.08
CA GLN A 25 -7.58 17.07 -10.81
C GLN A 25 -7.49 18.13 -11.91
N PHE A 26 -7.47 17.71 -13.17
CA PHE A 26 -7.40 18.64 -14.31
C PHE A 26 -8.59 19.61 -14.31
N LEU A 27 -9.82 19.10 -14.25
CA LEU A 27 -11.04 19.91 -14.29
C LEU A 27 -11.13 20.90 -13.13
N PHE A 28 -10.78 20.48 -11.91
CA PHE A 28 -10.84 21.34 -10.73
C PHE A 28 -9.86 22.51 -10.82
N LEU A 29 -8.66 22.26 -11.37
CA LEU A 29 -7.59 23.25 -11.45
C LEU A 29 -7.76 24.22 -12.61
N THR A 30 -8.30 23.75 -13.73
CA THR A 30 -8.50 24.60 -14.92
C THR A 30 -9.88 25.25 -14.95
N GLY A 31 -10.84 24.73 -14.18
CA GLY A 31 -12.22 25.19 -14.16
C GLY A 31 -12.57 26.12 -12.98
N ASP A 32 -13.70 26.80 -13.12
CA ASP A 32 -14.28 27.68 -12.11
C ASP A 32 -15.19 26.89 -11.15
N PHE A 33 -14.58 25.95 -10.43
CA PHE A 33 -15.23 25.15 -9.39
C PHE A 33 -14.77 25.61 -8.00
N ALA A 34 -15.71 25.71 -7.06
CA ALA A 34 -15.41 26.07 -5.68
C ALA A 34 -14.90 24.87 -4.88
N THR A 35 -15.42 23.66 -5.16
CA THR A 35 -15.05 22.44 -4.45
C THR A 35 -14.77 21.28 -5.40
N VAL A 36 -14.02 20.28 -4.94
CA VAL A 36 -13.80 19.05 -5.72
C VAL A 36 -15.10 18.24 -5.83
N ALA A 37 -15.96 18.31 -4.82
CA ALA A 37 -17.26 17.65 -4.85
C ALA A 37 -18.12 18.14 -6.02
N GLU A 38 -18.12 19.45 -6.32
CA GLU A 38 -18.83 20.02 -7.47
C GLU A 38 -18.34 19.43 -8.80
N VAL A 39 -17.03 19.24 -8.96
CA VAL A 39 -16.45 18.59 -10.15
C VAL A 39 -16.98 17.18 -10.28
N ILE A 40 -16.94 16.40 -9.20
CA ILE A 40 -17.42 15.01 -9.19
C ILE A 40 -18.91 14.93 -9.57
N GLU A 41 -19.74 15.83 -9.06
CA GLU A 41 -21.18 15.85 -9.40
C GLU A 41 -21.46 16.19 -10.88
N GLN A 42 -20.55 16.92 -11.52
CA GLN A 42 -20.67 17.28 -12.94
C GLN A 42 -20.02 16.27 -13.89
N MET A 43 -19.31 15.25 -13.38
CA MET A 43 -18.70 14.22 -14.21
C MET A 43 -19.77 13.47 -15.03
N PRO A 44 -19.53 13.18 -16.33
CA PRO A 44 -20.43 12.34 -17.12
C PRO A 44 -20.64 10.95 -16.49
N GLU A 45 -21.76 10.31 -16.78
CA GLU A 45 -22.08 8.96 -16.33
C GLU A 45 -22.86 8.26 -17.47
N PRO A 46 -22.22 7.38 -18.27
CA PRO A 46 -20.89 6.76 -18.10
C PRO A 46 -19.70 7.60 -18.61
N ILE A 47 -18.48 7.17 -18.25
CA ILE A 47 -17.20 7.64 -18.83
C ILE A 47 -16.43 6.47 -19.41
N GLU A 48 -15.92 6.61 -20.63
CA GLU A 48 -15.00 5.66 -21.26
C GLU A 48 -13.58 6.24 -21.30
N THR A 49 -12.61 5.43 -20.91
CA THR A 49 -11.18 5.71 -21.07
C THR A 49 -10.57 4.68 -22.03
N GLY A 50 -9.29 4.84 -22.39
CA GLY A 50 -8.60 3.84 -23.21
C GLY A 50 -8.50 2.44 -22.58
N TYR A 51 -8.85 2.29 -21.29
CA TYR A 51 -8.68 1.05 -20.54
C TYR A 51 -9.98 0.51 -19.93
N ALA A 52 -10.98 1.35 -19.66
CA ALA A 52 -12.17 0.96 -18.92
C ALA A 52 -13.41 1.80 -19.26
N VAL A 53 -14.59 1.21 -19.06
CA VAL A 53 -15.88 1.91 -19.11
C VAL A 53 -16.42 1.99 -17.69
N TYR A 54 -16.50 3.21 -17.16
CA TYR A 54 -17.01 3.51 -15.85
C TYR A 54 -18.50 3.86 -15.94
N ASN A 55 -19.34 2.90 -15.58
CA ASN A 55 -20.79 3.11 -15.55
C ASN A 55 -21.25 3.99 -14.39
N GLN A 56 -20.46 4.06 -13.31
CA GLN A 56 -20.76 4.85 -12.11
C GLN A 56 -19.53 5.63 -11.60
N PRO A 57 -18.94 6.51 -12.43
CA PRO A 57 -17.68 7.19 -12.10
C PRO A 57 -17.84 8.12 -10.90
N ARG A 58 -19.02 8.77 -10.75
CA ARG A 58 -19.31 9.63 -9.59
C ARG A 58 -19.24 8.87 -8.28
N ARG A 59 -19.86 7.69 -8.22
CA ARG A 59 -19.81 6.83 -7.03
C ARG A 59 -18.38 6.44 -6.69
N LEU A 60 -17.61 5.98 -7.68
CA LEU A 60 -16.21 5.59 -7.49
C LEU A 60 -15.37 6.77 -6.98
N LEU A 61 -15.51 7.95 -7.59
CA LEU A 61 -14.78 9.17 -7.20
C LEU A 61 -15.15 9.65 -5.78
N ARG A 62 -16.41 9.53 -5.37
CA ARG A 62 -16.84 9.90 -4.01
C ARG A 62 -16.13 9.09 -2.92
N GLU A 63 -15.75 7.83 -3.20
CA GLU A 63 -14.97 7.00 -2.27
C GLU A 63 -13.55 7.54 -2.04
N HIS A 64 -13.06 8.41 -2.93
CA HIS A 64 -11.73 9.03 -2.86
C HIS A 64 -11.76 10.53 -2.57
N LEU A 65 -12.94 11.11 -2.33
CA LEU A 65 -13.11 12.54 -2.01
C LEU A 65 -12.21 13.01 -0.85
N PRO A 66 -12.00 12.24 0.25
CA PRO A 66 -11.12 12.68 1.34
C PRO A 66 -9.67 12.94 0.89
N HIS A 67 -9.16 12.17 -0.07
CA HIS A 67 -7.80 12.36 -0.60
C HIS A 67 -7.75 13.52 -1.59
N LEU A 68 -8.82 13.72 -2.37
CA LEU A 68 -8.92 14.78 -3.36
C LEU A 68 -9.14 16.18 -2.74
N ALA A 69 -9.74 16.26 -1.56
CA ALA A 69 -10.04 17.54 -0.88
C ALA A 69 -8.79 18.41 -0.63
N VAL A 70 -7.59 17.82 -0.63
CA VAL A 70 -6.32 18.57 -0.54
C VAL A 70 -6.14 19.57 -1.70
N LEU A 71 -6.75 19.31 -2.87
CA LEU A 71 -6.69 20.21 -4.02
C LEU A 71 -7.28 21.59 -3.72
N GLU A 72 -8.31 21.67 -2.87
CA GLU A 72 -8.95 22.94 -2.51
C GLU A 72 -7.98 23.85 -1.75
N ALA A 73 -7.19 23.28 -0.83
CA ALA A 73 -6.14 24.00 -0.12
C ALA A 73 -5.06 24.52 -1.07
N VAL A 74 -4.71 23.73 -2.09
CA VAL A 74 -3.71 24.08 -3.10
C VAL A 74 -4.20 25.19 -4.01
N LYS A 75 -5.46 25.14 -4.45
CA LYS A 75 -6.11 26.21 -5.22
C LYS A 75 -6.16 27.52 -4.43
N ALA A 76 -6.23 27.44 -3.09
CA ALA A 76 -6.10 28.58 -2.18
C ALA A 76 -4.64 29.02 -1.88
N GLY A 77 -3.65 28.47 -2.58
CA GLY A 77 -2.25 28.86 -2.47
C GLY A 77 -1.47 28.21 -1.33
N LYS A 78 -2.03 27.18 -0.66
CA LYS A 78 -1.29 26.45 0.39
C LYS A 78 -0.32 25.43 -0.24
N PRO A 79 0.93 25.36 0.23
CA PRO A 79 1.90 24.39 -0.28
C PRO A 79 1.53 22.96 0.14
N PRO A 80 2.09 21.95 -0.55
CA PRO A 80 1.99 20.56 -0.09
C PRO A 80 2.66 20.43 1.28
N GLY A 81 2.01 19.73 2.20
CA GLY A 81 2.53 19.51 3.56
C GLY A 81 3.78 18.60 3.63
N LYS A 82 4.27 18.13 2.49
CA LYS A 82 5.43 17.24 2.36
C LYS A 82 6.32 17.68 1.20
N ARG A 83 7.64 17.60 1.40
CA ARG A 83 8.62 17.84 0.34
C ARG A 83 8.71 16.62 -0.56
N ILE A 84 8.37 16.79 -1.84
CA ILE A 84 8.47 15.74 -2.85
C ILE A 84 9.59 16.11 -3.82
N VAL A 85 10.48 15.16 -4.11
CA VAL A 85 11.61 15.31 -5.02
C VAL A 85 11.53 14.32 -6.18
N ASP A 86 12.16 14.63 -7.30
CA ASP A 86 12.39 13.69 -8.40
C ASP A 86 13.56 12.72 -8.11
N GLU A 87 13.87 11.82 -9.05
CA GLU A 87 14.96 10.86 -8.90
C GLU A 87 16.36 11.50 -8.84
N ALA A 88 16.49 12.75 -9.33
CA ALA A 88 17.72 13.53 -9.25
C ALA A 88 17.81 14.36 -7.95
N GLY A 89 16.80 14.31 -7.09
CA GLY A 89 16.71 15.05 -5.82
C GLY A 89 16.20 16.49 -5.96
N ASN A 90 15.74 16.90 -7.15
CA ASN A 90 15.16 18.23 -7.35
C ASN A 90 13.73 18.26 -6.80
N GLN A 91 13.37 19.35 -6.13
CA GLN A 91 12.02 19.53 -5.64
C GLN A 91 11.01 19.66 -6.79
N LEU A 92 9.93 18.89 -6.71
CA LEU A 92 8.81 19.01 -7.64
C LEU A 92 8.01 20.30 -7.40
N ASP A 93 7.38 20.81 -8.46
CA ASP A 93 6.41 21.87 -8.31
C ASP A 93 5.19 21.41 -7.47
N THR A 94 4.48 22.37 -6.90
CA THR A 94 3.32 22.12 -6.04
C THR A 94 2.30 21.17 -6.66
N MET A 95 2.04 21.28 -7.96
CA MET A 95 1.00 20.48 -8.59
C MET A 95 1.44 19.04 -8.79
N SER A 96 2.65 18.83 -9.31
CA SER A 96 3.22 17.49 -9.45
C SER A 96 3.35 16.79 -8.09
N ALA A 97 3.77 17.51 -7.05
CA ALA A 97 3.87 16.98 -5.70
C ALA A 97 2.50 16.55 -5.14
N ILE A 98 1.47 17.38 -5.28
CA ILE A 98 0.11 17.07 -4.82
C ILE A 98 -0.49 15.91 -5.60
N SER A 99 -0.29 15.87 -6.91
CA SER A 99 -0.80 14.78 -7.75
C SER A 99 -0.18 13.44 -7.38
N ALA A 100 1.12 13.42 -7.07
CA ALA A 100 1.80 12.22 -6.59
C ALA A 100 1.30 11.78 -5.20
N ILE A 101 1.03 12.73 -4.28
CA ILE A 101 0.46 12.44 -2.95
C ILE A 101 -0.94 11.82 -3.09
N ILE A 102 -1.81 12.44 -3.89
CA ILE A 102 -3.17 11.94 -4.14
C ILE A 102 -3.10 10.54 -4.77
N SER A 103 -2.24 10.36 -5.78
CA SER A 103 -2.09 9.09 -6.47
C SER A 103 -1.64 7.99 -5.53
N GLN A 104 -0.64 8.25 -4.68
CA GLN A 104 -0.21 7.31 -3.64
C GLN A 104 -1.38 6.90 -2.73
N GLN A 105 -2.15 7.87 -2.21
CA GLN A 105 -3.23 7.60 -1.26
C GLN A 105 -4.42 6.86 -1.89
N VAL A 106 -4.84 7.26 -3.08
CA VAL A 106 -5.91 6.60 -3.84
C VAL A 106 -5.54 5.16 -4.12
N MET A 107 -4.32 4.92 -4.58
CA MET A 107 -3.86 3.56 -4.85
C MET A 107 -3.72 2.73 -3.58
N GLU A 108 -3.22 3.27 -2.47
CA GLU A 108 -3.15 2.53 -1.21
C GLU A 108 -4.53 2.00 -0.79
N GLN A 109 -5.57 2.83 -0.94
CA GLN A 109 -6.95 2.43 -0.67
C GLN A 109 -7.47 1.39 -1.67
N GLU A 110 -7.24 1.59 -2.96
CA GLU A 110 -7.74 0.69 -4.02
C GLU A 110 -7.05 -0.68 -3.96
N LEU A 111 -5.72 -0.67 -3.85
CA LEU A 111 -4.90 -1.86 -3.75
C LEU A 111 -5.24 -2.68 -2.50
N GLU A 112 -5.66 -2.07 -1.39
CA GLU A 112 -6.14 -2.82 -0.21
C GLU A 112 -7.28 -3.78 -0.59
N SER A 113 -8.22 -3.33 -1.41
CA SER A 113 -9.36 -4.14 -1.87
C SER A 113 -8.94 -5.16 -2.94
N ILE A 114 -8.12 -4.75 -3.90
CA ILE A 114 -7.62 -5.61 -4.98
C ILE A 114 -6.79 -6.76 -4.42
N ASN A 115 -5.78 -6.45 -3.61
CA ASN A 115 -4.89 -7.44 -3.00
C ASN A 115 -5.68 -8.51 -2.29
N SER A 116 -6.70 -8.10 -1.57
CA SER A 116 -7.50 -9.04 -0.81
C SER A 116 -8.35 -9.95 -1.69
N ALA A 117 -9.04 -9.40 -2.69
CA ALA A 117 -9.83 -10.18 -3.63
C ALA A 117 -8.97 -11.17 -4.45
N LEU A 118 -7.71 -10.83 -4.73
CA LEU A 118 -6.76 -11.70 -5.42
C LEU A 118 -6.10 -12.73 -4.50
N CYS A 119 -5.83 -12.38 -3.25
CA CYS A 119 -5.14 -13.25 -2.30
C CYS A 119 -6.06 -14.30 -1.67
N ALA A 120 -7.32 -13.94 -1.38
CA ALA A 120 -8.28 -14.84 -0.74
C ALA A 120 -8.36 -16.27 -1.34
N PRO A 121 -8.39 -16.46 -2.67
CA PRO A 121 -8.45 -17.80 -3.24
C PRO A 121 -7.10 -18.54 -3.32
N CYS A 122 -5.97 -17.89 -2.95
CA CYS A 122 -4.65 -18.52 -2.96
C CYS A 122 -4.44 -19.48 -1.77
N ASN A 123 -5.16 -19.27 -0.67
CA ASN A 123 -5.02 -20.02 0.59
C ASN A 123 -3.57 -20.13 1.11
N CYS A 124 -2.73 -19.11 0.82
CA CYS A 124 -1.32 -19.09 1.17
C CYS A 124 -1.08 -18.36 2.51
N THR A 125 -0.06 -18.79 3.25
CA THR A 125 0.31 -18.21 4.55
C THR A 125 1.61 -17.40 4.52
N LEU A 126 2.18 -17.18 3.33
CA LEU A 126 3.54 -16.65 3.16
C LEU A 126 3.77 -15.31 3.88
N CYS A 127 2.78 -14.42 3.89
CA CYS A 127 2.83 -13.12 4.55
C CYS A 127 2.48 -13.15 6.04
N CYS A 128 2.16 -14.32 6.59
CA CYS A 128 1.75 -14.55 7.97
C CYS A 128 2.73 -15.46 8.73
N VAL A 129 3.83 -15.89 8.10
CA VAL A 129 4.85 -16.75 8.71
C VAL A 129 6.22 -16.14 8.60
N GLY A 130 7.05 -16.36 9.63
CA GLY A 130 8.46 -16.03 9.63
C GLY A 130 9.25 -16.83 8.59
N PRO A 131 10.55 -16.52 8.42
CA PRO A 131 11.41 -17.27 7.51
C PRO A 131 11.66 -18.71 8.00
N ASP A 132 11.87 -19.65 7.09
CA ASP A 132 12.34 -20.99 7.46
C ASP A 132 13.82 -20.96 7.87
N ARG A 133 14.31 -22.02 8.54
CA ARG A 133 15.75 -22.16 8.91
C ARG A 133 16.73 -22.01 7.74
N ARG A 134 16.29 -22.32 6.52
CA ARG A 134 17.15 -22.30 5.32
C ARG A 134 17.14 -20.95 4.59
N MET A 135 16.22 -20.05 4.93
CA MET A 135 16.13 -18.73 4.29
C MET A 135 17.25 -17.81 4.80
N ARG A 136 17.63 -16.82 3.99
CA ARG A 136 18.66 -15.84 4.40
C ARG A 136 18.15 -14.86 5.45
N GLN A 137 16.86 -14.56 5.42
CA GLN A 137 16.23 -13.62 6.34
C GLN A 137 16.15 -14.21 7.76
N GLU A 138 16.49 -13.41 8.77
CA GLU A 138 16.39 -13.78 10.18
C GLU A 138 14.97 -13.57 10.76
N PHE A 139 14.20 -12.67 10.16
CA PHE A 139 12.82 -12.41 10.55
C PHE A 139 12.00 -11.91 9.37
N PHE A 140 10.68 -11.89 9.55
CA PHE A 140 9.74 -11.23 8.67
C PHE A 140 9.03 -10.11 9.45
N GLU A 141 9.15 -8.88 8.97
CA GLU A 141 8.45 -7.73 9.55
C GLU A 141 7.05 -7.61 8.94
N ILE A 142 6.03 -7.30 9.74
CA ILE A 142 4.70 -6.89 9.30
C ILE A 142 4.42 -5.47 9.83
N PRO A 143 4.60 -4.40 9.03
CA PRO A 143 4.20 -3.06 9.44
C PRO A 143 2.71 -3.00 9.73
N LEU A 144 2.38 -2.27 10.80
CA LEU A 144 1.05 -2.08 11.34
C LEU A 144 0.70 -0.59 11.24
N ARG A 145 -0.57 -0.29 10.95
CA ARG A 145 -1.07 1.09 11.05
C ARG A 145 -1.14 1.51 12.52
N ASN A 146 -1.13 2.82 12.76
CA ASN A 146 -1.36 3.36 14.10
C ASN A 146 -2.68 2.83 14.68
N GLY A 147 -2.63 2.28 15.89
CA GLY A 147 -3.77 1.67 16.59
C GLY A 147 -3.96 0.18 16.31
N GLU A 148 -3.36 -0.37 15.24
CA GLU A 148 -3.51 -1.78 14.86
C GLU A 148 -2.77 -2.73 15.80
N GLN A 149 -1.73 -2.25 16.49
CA GLN A 149 -1.04 -2.99 17.55
C GLN A 149 -1.98 -3.36 18.71
N ALA A 150 -3.10 -2.64 18.87
CA ALA A 150 -4.12 -2.95 19.88
C ALA A 150 -4.88 -4.25 19.59
N LEU A 151 -4.91 -4.70 18.34
CA LEU A 151 -5.63 -5.90 17.94
C LEU A 151 -4.91 -7.17 18.41
N PHE A 152 -3.59 -7.12 18.57
CA PHE A 152 -2.77 -8.29 18.89
C PHE A 152 -2.40 -8.34 20.37
N SER A 153 -2.62 -9.51 20.98
CA SER A 153 -2.19 -9.84 22.35
C SER A 153 -0.74 -10.35 22.38
N LEU A 154 0.19 -9.51 21.93
CA LEU A 154 1.63 -9.81 21.89
C LEU A 154 2.42 -8.88 22.81
N VAL A 155 3.62 -9.30 23.20
CA VAL A 155 4.59 -8.45 23.91
C VAL A 155 4.87 -7.20 23.08
N ARG A 156 4.91 -6.03 23.73
CA ARG A 156 5.15 -4.73 23.09
C ARG A 156 6.46 -4.14 23.57
N HIS A 157 7.35 -3.87 22.62
CA HIS A 157 8.59 -3.13 22.81
C HIS A 157 8.39 -1.71 22.28
N ASP A 158 8.13 -0.80 23.21
CA ASP A 158 7.91 0.62 22.94
C ASP A 158 8.79 1.46 23.87
N THR A 159 10.09 1.51 23.56
CA THR A 159 11.08 2.22 24.37
C THR A 159 11.71 3.36 23.57
N THR A 160 12.54 4.16 24.24
CA THR A 160 13.26 5.24 23.54
C THR A 160 14.24 4.68 22.50
N GLU A 161 14.82 3.52 22.78
CA GLU A 161 15.77 2.81 21.92
C GLU A 161 15.09 2.28 20.67
N THR A 162 13.96 1.56 20.81
CA THR A 162 13.24 0.99 19.66
C THR A 162 12.80 2.09 18.69
N ARG A 163 12.31 3.22 19.22
CA ARG A 163 11.83 4.37 18.43
C ARG A 163 12.93 5.11 17.66
N ARG A 164 14.20 4.87 17.94
CA ARG A 164 15.34 5.54 17.27
C ARG A 164 15.90 4.75 16.09
N VAL A 165 15.57 3.47 16.00
CA VAL A 165 16.13 2.55 15.00
C VAL A 165 15.03 1.95 14.12
N SER A 166 15.44 1.29 13.03
CA SER A 166 14.54 0.50 12.18
C SER A 166 14.87 -0.99 12.32
N ALA A 167 13.90 -1.86 12.08
CA ALA A 167 14.11 -3.30 12.09
C ALA A 167 15.24 -3.76 11.14
N MET A 168 15.42 -3.03 10.04
CA MET A 168 16.39 -3.33 8.97
C MET A 168 17.68 -2.52 9.08
N ALA A 169 18.01 -1.98 10.26
CA ALA A 169 19.28 -1.30 10.48
C ALA A 169 20.47 -2.27 10.37
N ASP A 170 21.63 -1.78 9.92
CA ASP A 170 22.85 -2.60 9.75
C ASP A 170 23.28 -3.26 11.07
N GLU A 171 23.18 -2.54 12.17
CA GLU A 171 23.34 -3.08 13.52
C GLU A 171 21.96 -3.36 14.13
N PRO A 172 21.65 -4.62 14.49
CA PRO A 172 20.35 -4.94 15.04
C PRO A 172 20.20 -4.41 16.47
N LEU A 173 18.99 -3.99 16.83
CA LEU A 173 18.66 -3.71 18.21
C LEU A 173 18.83 -4.99 19.05
N HIS A 174 19.49 -4.88 20.19
CA HIS A 174 19.61 -5.97 21.15
C HIS A 174 18.65 -5.77 22.33
N LEU A 175 17.91 -6.82 22.68
CA LEU A 175 17.11 -6.94 23.88
C LEU A 175 17.84 -7.89 24.84
N ALA A 176 18.26 -7.39 26.01
CA ALA A 176 19.05 -8.18 26.97
C ALA A 176 20.21 -8.94 26.29
N ASP A 177 21.04 -8.20 25.54
CA ASP A 177 22.21 -8.69 24.79
C ASP A 177 21.92 -9.70 23.67
N THR A 178 20.66 -9.87 23.28
CA THR A 178 20.25 -10.77 22.20
C THR A 178 19.58 -9.96 21.08
N PRO A 179 19.91 -10.17 19.79
CA PRO A 179 19.22 -9.46 18.70
C PRO A 179 17.70 -9.63 18.79
N PHE A 180 16.93 -8.57 18.54
CA PHE A 180 15.48 -8.55 18.75
C PHE A 180 14.69 -9.65 18.03
N TYR A 181 15.25 -10.21 16.95
CA TYR A 181 14.65 -11.27 16.15
C TYR A 181 15.04 -12.69 16.60
N VAL A 182 15.94 -12.85 17.57
CA VAL A 182 16.29 -14.14 18.16
C VAL A 182 15.33 -14.39 19.32
N SER A 183 14.14 -14.87 18.97
CA SER A 183 13.02 -15.17 19.87
C SER A 183 12.21 -16.33 19.28
N ASP A 184 11.61 -17.15 20.13
CA ASP A 184 10.68 -18.21 19.71
C ASP A 184 9.24 -17.69 19.54
N GLU A 185 8.99 -16.43 19.91
CA GLU A 185 7.67 -15.81 19.86
C GLU A 185 7.65 -14.52 19.01
N PRO A 186 6.57 -14.27 18.26
CA PRO A 186 6.27 -12.98 17.67
C PRO A 186 6.18 -11.86 18.71
N ALA A 187 6.64 -10.67 18.36
CA ALA A 187 6.51 -9.49 19.22
C ALA A 187 6.23 -8.22 18.41
N LEU A 188 5.68 -7.21 19.08
CA LEU A 188 5.37 -5.91 18.51
C LEU A 188 6.47 -4.91 18.87
N PHE A 189 6.93 -4.16 17.89
CA PHE A 189 7.96 -3.15 18.07
C PHE A 189 7.51 -1.81 17.52
N HIS A 190 7.80 -0.75 18.27
CA HIS A 190 7.65 0.62 17.80
C HIS A 190 9.00 1.15 17.34
N TRP A 191 9.20 1.13 16.03
CA TRP A 191 10.40 1.58 15.35
C TRP A 191 10.34 3.08 15.01
N LYS A 192 11.46 3.63 14.53
CA LYS A 192 11.54 4.99 13.97
C LYS A 192 10.49 5.24 12.89
N ASN A 193 10.18 4.24 12.08
CA ASN A 193 9.24 4.31 10.96
C ASN A 193 7.82 3.80 11.31
N GLY A 194 7.52 3.55 12.59
CA GLY A 194 6.19 3.17 13.07
C GLY A 194 6.12 1.77 13.69
N TRP A 195 4.90 1.27 13.85
CA TRP A 195 4.66 -0.03 14.47
C TRP A 195 4.84 -1.18 13.49
N SER A 196 5.39 -2.29 13.97
CA SER A 196 5.37 -3.56 13.24
C SER A 196 5.28 -4.76 14.18
N MET A 197 4.83 -5.88 13.63
CA MET A 197 5.00 -7.20 14.23
C MET A 197 6.23 -7.86 13.60
N ILE A 198 7.13 -8.37 14.44
CA ILE A 198 8.27 -9.16 14.01
C ILE A 198 7.91 -10.63 14.16
N LEU A 199 8.08 -11.40 13.08
CA LEU A 199 7.98 -12.85 13.05
C LEU A 199 9.41 -13.43 12.92
N PRO A 200 10.02 -13.90 14.01
CA PRO A 200 11.26 -14.66 13.97
C PRO A 200 11.17 -15.90 13.09
N ARG A 201 12.31 -16.55 12.83
CA ARG A 201 12.35 -17.83 12.10
C ARG A 201 11.37 -18.85 12.70
N GLU A 202 10.71 -19.60 11.83
CA GLU A 202 9.78 -20.68 12.19
C GLU A 202 8.58 -20.26 13.07
N THR A 203 8.29 -18.96 13.18
CA THR A 203 7.10 -18.47 13.89
C THR A 203 5.96 -18.14 12.92
N SER A 204 4.77 -17.94 13.46
CA SER A 204 3.59 -17.50 12.71
C SER A 204 2.85 -16.38 13.42
N CYS A 205 2.17 -15.53 12.65
CA CYS A 205 1.25 -14.55 13.18
C CYS A 205 0.20 -15.23 14.07
N PRO A 206 -0.03 -14.76 15.30
CA PRO A 206 -0.97 -15.41 16.24
C PRO A 206 -2.43 -15.35 15.77
N ALA A 207 -2.74 -14.46 14.82
CA ALA A 207 -4.07 -14.34 14.24
C ALA A 207 -4.29 -15.22 12.98
N LEU A 208 -3.31 -16.03 12.61
CA LEU A 208 -3.44 -17.00 11.53
C LEU A 208 -4.20 -18.23 12.03
N ALA A 209 -5.42 -18.42 11.53
CA ALA A 209 -6.23 -19.59 11.82
C ALA A 209 -5.73 -20.86 11.11
N GLU A 210 -6.19 -22.01 11.58
CA GLU A 210 -5.94 -23.33 10.96
C GLU A 210 -6.42 -23.42 9.50
N ASN A 211 -7.44 -22.64 9.12
CA ASN A 211 -7.90 -22.55 7.74
C ASN A 211 -7.08 -21.58 6.88
N ASN A 212 -5.88 -21.20 7.33
CA ASN A 212 -4.95 -20.25 6.71
C ASN A 212 -5.50 -18.82 6.53
N ARG A 213 -6.55 -18.44 7.28
CA ARG A 213 -7.14 -17.09 7.22
C ARG A 213 -6.77 -16.26 8.44
N CYS A 214 -6.68 -14.95 8.21
CA CYS A 214 -6.49 -13.99 9.28
C CYS A 214 -7.81 -13.73 10.02
N GLN A 215 -7.82 -13.85 11.35
CA GLN A 215 -9.03 -13.65 12.18
C GLN A 215 -9.19 -12.24 12.74
N ILE A 216 -8.16 -11.39 12.64
CA ILE A 216 -8.09 -10.12 13.40
C ILE A 216 -8.95 -8.98 12.83
N TYR A 217 -9.42 -9.09 11.58
CA TYR A 217 -10.09 -7.99 10.88
C TYR A 217 -11.56 -8.32 10.60
N GLU A 218 -12.47 -7.79 11.41
CA GLU A 218 -13.92 -8.02 11.30
C GLU A 218 -14.53 -7.50 9.98
N LYS A 219 -14.05 -6.37 9.47
CA LYS A 219 -14.57 -5.68 8.26
C LYS A 219 -13.56 -5.61 7.13
N ARG A 220 -12.79 -6.67 6.92
CA ARG A 220 -11.90 -6.78 5.75
C ARG A 220 -12.29 -7.90 4.81
N PRO A 221 -11.92 -7.80 3.53
CA PRO A 221 -11.96 -8.96 2.67
C PRO A 221 -10.82 -9.89 3.16
N GLN A 222 -11.22 -11.03 3.74
CA GLN A 222 -10.57 -12.36 3.91
C GLN A 222 -9.04 -12.54 4.20
N VAL A 223 -8.13 -11.54 4.12
CA VAL A 223 -6.65 -11.71 4.26
C VAL A 223 -5.95 -10.54 4.99
N CYS A 224 -4.69 -10.76 5.39
CA CYS A 224 -3.84 -9.78 6.10
C CYS A 224 -3.50 -8.53 5.26
N ARG A 225 -3.18 -7.42 5.93
CA ARG A 225 -3.04 -6.05 5.39
C ARG A 225 -1.95 -5.87 4.36
N LYS A 226 -1.01 -6.80 4.29
CA LYS A 226 0.17 -6.63 3.48
C LYS A 226 -0.15 -6.81 2.00
N PRO A 227 -0.05 -5.73 1.22
CA PRO A 227 -0.14 -5.83 -0.22
C PRO A 227 0.89 -6.86 -0.72
N GLN A 228 0.57 -7.60 -1.77
CA GLN A 228 1.58 -8.21 -2.63
C GLN A 228 1.76 -7.36 -3.89
N ILE A 229 0.88 -6.38 -4.12
CA ILE A 229 1.05 -5.27 -5.04
C ILE A 229 0.95 -3.94 -4.28
N PHE A 230 1.97 -3.09 -4.35
CA PHE A 230 2.12 -1.87 -3.58
C PHE A 230 2.14 -0.65 -4.49
N SER A 231 1.48 0.43 -4.06
CA SER A 231 1.74 1.75 -4.62
C SER A 231 3.11 2.21 -4.16
N TYR A 232 3.97 2.41 -5.14
CA TYR A 232 5.29 2.98 -4.98
C TYR A 232 5.38 4.21 -5.89
N VAL A 233 4.36 5.09 -5.78
CA VAL A 233 4.35 6.39 -6.45
C VAL A 233 5.32 7.31 -5.72
N LEU A 234 5.28 7.25 -4.38
CA LEU A 234 6.17 7.99 -3.49
C LEU A 234 6.96 7.03 -2.60
N GLU A 235 8.29 7.10 -2.69
CA GLU A 235 9.21 6.41 -1.80
C GLU A 235 9.67 7.38 -0.69
N PRO A 236 9.51 7.05 0.61
CA PRO A 236 10.06 7.88 1.67
C PRO A 236 11.59 7.88 1.64
N SER A 237 12.20 9.06 1.78
CA SER A 237 13.64 9.21 1.97
C SER A 237 14.08 8.56 3.28
N ARG A 238 15.30 8.01 3.31
CA ARG A 238 15.90 7.46 4.54
C ARG A 238 16.53 8.54 5.41
N ASP A 239 16.95 9.63 4.79
CA ASP A 239 17.85 10.63 5.37
C ASP A 239 17.08 11.86 5.89
N ASP A 240 15.92 12.16 5.32
CA ASP A 240 15.09 13.31 5.69
C ASP A 240 13.58 13.01 5.57
N ASP A 241 12.74 13.96 5.95
CA ASP A 241 11.27 13.84 5.88
C ASP A 241 10.70 14.06 4.45
N SER A 242 11.51 13.86 3.42
CA SER A 242 11.10 14.01 2.02
C SER A 242 10.64 12.68 1.40
N PHE A 243 10.00 12.77 0.24
CA PHE A 243 9.60 11.61 -0.56
C PHE A 243 10.13 11.77 -1.99
N CYS A 244 10.67 10.69 -2.56
CA CYS A 244 11.08 10.59 -3.95
C CYS A 244 9.92 10.09 -4.81
N LEU A 245 9.66 10.76 -5.94
CA LEU A 245 8.75 10.27 -6.97
C LEU A 245 9.38 9.06 -7.66
N ARG A 246 8.58 7.99 -7.79
CA ARG A 246 8.97 6.72 -8.44
C ARG A 246 7.97 6.23 -9.48
N SER A 247 6.71 6.65 -9.39
CA SER A 247 5.63 6.28 -10.32
C SER A 247 5.59 4.77 -10.65
N THR A 248 5.70 3.94 -9.62
CA THR A 248 5.84 2.49 -9.75
C THR A 248 4.73 1.74 -9.03
N LEU A 249 4.29 0.63 -9.61
CA LEU A 249 3.54 -0.43 -8.94
C LEU A 249 4.49 -1.58 -8.63
N LEU A 250 4.80 -1.82 -7.36
CA LEU A 250 5.70 -2.88 -6.95
C LEU A 250 4.90 -4.17 -6.68
N ALA A 251 5.23 -5.28 -7.34
CA ALA A 251 4.57 -6.57 -7.15
C ALA A 251 5.54 -7.67 -6.66
N VAL A 252 5.15 -8.39 -5.60
CA VAL A 252 5.93 -9.43 -4.94
C VAL A 252 5.65 -10.79 -5.58
N THR A 253 6.61 -11.27 -6.35
CA THR A 253 6.53 -12.51 -7.13
C THR A 253 6.53 -13.79 -6.30
N ASP A 254 6.75 -13.72 -4.98
CA ASP A 254 6.55 -14.90 -4.13
C ASP A 254 5.06 -15.21 -3.90
N CYS A 255 4.17 -14.25 -4.22
CA CYS A 255 2.74 -14.45 -4.11
C CYS A 255 2.20 -15.22 -5.34
N PRO A 256 1.41 -16.30 -5.14
CA PRO A 256 0.86 -17.09 -6.25
C PRO A 256 0.09 -16.26 -7.28
N TYR A 257 -0.82 -15.38 -6.85
CA TYR A 257 -1.58 -14.58 -7.81
C TYR A 257 -0.71 -13.59 -8.58
N VAL A 258 0.40 -13.10 -8.00
CA VAL A 258 1.31 -12.19 -8.72
C VAL A 258 2.04 -12.96 -9.82
N GLN A 259 2.42 -14.22 -9.57
CA GLN A 259 3.01 -15.08 -10.60
C GLN A 259 2.01 -15.36 -11.73
N GLU A 260 0.76 -15.68 -11.39
CA GLU A 260 -0.29 -16.07 -12.33
C GLU A 260 -0.88 -14.87 -13.12
N LEU A 261 -0.83 -13.65 -12.58
CA LEU A 261 -1.55 -12.48 -13.10
C LEU A 261 -0.64 -11.33 -13.54
N GLN A 262 0.60 -11.59 -13.96
CA GLN A 262 1.53 -10.54 -14.39
C GLN A 262 0.97 -9.65 -15.51
N GLU A 263 0.31 -10.24 -16.51
CA GLU A 263 -0.32 -9.49 -17.61
C GLU A 263 -1.46 -8.56 -17.13
N PRO A 264 -2.48 -9.04 -16.38
CA PRO A 264 -3.48 -8.16 -15.76
C PRO A 264 -2.87 -7.06 -14.89
N LEU A 265 -1.82 -7.36 -14.12
CA LEU A 265 -1.15 -6.38 -13.27
C LEU A 265 -0.41 -5.32 -14.09
N ALA A 266 0.21 -5.72 -15.21
CA ALA A 266 0.84 -4.79 -16.14
C ALA A 266 -0.18 -3.88 -16.82
N ALA A 267 -1.34 -4.42 -17.23
CA ALA A 267 -2.43 -3.64 -17.80
C ALA A 267 -2.99 -2.62 -16.79
N TYR A 268 -3.17 -3.03 -15.53
CA TYR A 268 -3.57 -2.13 -14.46
C TYR A 268 -2.53 -1.03 -14.20
N ALA A 269 -1.24 -1.38 -14.12
CA ALA A 269 -0.16 -0.40 -13.96
C ALA A 269 -0.15 0.61 -15.12
N ALA A 270 -0.27 0.14 -16.36
CA ALA A 270 -0.32 0.99 -17.54
C ALA A 270 -1.53 1.93 -17.54
N ALA A 271 -2.71 1.43 -17.16
CA ALA A 271 -3.91 2.24 -17.01
C ALA A 271 -3.78 3.32 -15.93
N CYS A 272 -2.93 3.07 -14.92
CA CYS A 272 -2.59 4.02 -13.87
C CYS A 272 -1.38 4.92 -14.21
N GLU A 273 -0.79 4.79 -15.40
CA GLU A 273 0.43 5.48 -15.82
C GLU A 273 1.67 5.17 -14.93
N LEU A 274 1.79 3.90 -14.52
CA LEU A 274 2.87 3.42 -13.64
C LEU A 274 3.71 2.33 -14.29
N ALA A 275 4.97 2.26 -13.89
CA ALA A 275 5.84 1.13 -14.21
C ALA A 275 5.55 -0.06 -13.27
N LEU A 276 5.37 -1.27 -13.81
CA LEU A 276 5.30 -2.48 -13.00
C LEU A 276 6.72 -2.98 -12.67
N VAL A 277 7.06 -3.07 -11.38
CA VAL A 277 8.32 -3.65 -10.90
C VAL A 277 8.04 -4.95 -10.17
N LEU A 278 8.64 -6.03 -10.63
CA LEU A 278 8.51 -7.36 -10.03
C LEU A 278 9.69 -7.64 -9.10
N LYS A 279 9.43 -8.03 -7.84
CA LYS A 279 10.47 -8.31 -6.84
C LYS A 279 10.19 -9.60 -6.07
N ARG A 280 11.24 -10.27 -5.59
CA ARG A 280 11.14 -11.35 -4.59
C ARG A 280 11.40 -10.79 -3.20
N ASN A 281 10.61 -11.24 -2.22
CA ASN A 281 10.65 -10.80 -0.83
C ASN A 281 11.36 -11.82 0.09
N LYS A 282 11.15 -13.13 -0.14
CA LYS A 282 11.86 -14.22 0.58
C LYS A 282 12.92 -14.86 -0.33
N GLN A 283 14.11 -15.16 0.21
CA GLN A 283 15.24 -15.73 -0.53
C GLN A 283 15.97 -16.82 0.26
#